data_AF-A0A0S3TF92-F1
#
_entry.id   AF-A0A0S3TF92-F1
#
_cell.length_a   1.000
_cell.length_b   1.000
_cell.length_c   1.000
_cell.angle_alpha   90.00
_cell.angle_beta   90.00
_cell.angle_gamma   90.00
#
_symmetry.space_group_name_H-M   'P 1'
#
loop_
_entity.id
_entity.type
_entity.pdbx_description
1 polymer ?
#
loop_
_entity_poly.entity_id
_entity_poly.type
_entity_poly.pdbx_seq_one_letter_code
_entity_poly.pdbx_strand_id
1 'polypeptide(L)' 'MFELLDSMVDEIGEEYVAQVVTDGASNLVAAGRMLMEKRTKLFWSPCATHCLGLILEDIGKLPVFYNNIPNAKK' A
#
# COMPACT_ATOMS: atom_id res chain seq x y z
N MET A 1 15.57 3.13 1.68
CA MET A 1 14.18 3.07 1.18
C MET A 1 13.82 4.32 0.42
N PHE A 2 13.99 5.52 0.99
CA PHE A 2 13.84 6.78 0.27
C PHE A 2 14.63 6.80 -1.05
N GLU A 3 15.94 6.54 -1.01
CA GLU A 3 16.80 6.49 -2.22
C GLU A 3 16.27 5.55 -3.31
N LEU A 4 15.65 4.42 -2.93
CA LEU A 4 15.09 3.47 -3.88
C LEU A 4 13.84 4.03 -4.57
N LEU A 5 12.93 4.62 -3.78
CA LEU A 5 11.72 5.22 -4.33
C LEU A 5 12.08 6.43 -5.21
N ASP A 6 13.05 7.22 -4.78
CA ASP A 6 13.51 8.40 -5.49
C ASP A 6 14.23 8.05 -6.80
N SER A 7 15.09 7.02 -6.80
CA SER A 7 15.74 6.54 -8.03
C SER A 7 14.74 5.98 -9.04
N MET A 8 13.68 5.31 -8.56
CA MET A 8 12.60 4.83 -9.44
C MET A 8 11.85 5.99 -10.11
N VAL A 9 11.60 7.07 -9.36
CA VAL A 9 10.96 8.28 -9.93
C VAL A 9 11.88 8.96 -10.94
N ASP A 10 13.19 8.98 -10.73
CA ASP A 10 14.16 9.48 -11.72
C ASP A 10 14.20 8.63 -12.99
N GLU A 11 14.16 7.30 -12.85
CA GLU A 11 14.16 6.39 -14.00
C GLU A 11 12.91 6.57 -14.88
N ILE A 12 11.75 6.78 -14.25
CA ILE A 12 10.47 6.97 -14.96
C ILE A 12 10.32 8.41 -15.47
N GLY A 13 10.85 9.39 -14.74
CA GLY A 13 10.59 10.82 -14.91
C GLY A 13 9.41 11.29 -14.04
N GLU A 14 9.62 12.35 -13.27
CA GLU A 14 8.62 12.87 -12.31
C GLU A 14 7.32 13.29 -13.00
N GLU A 15 7.38 13.79 -14.23
CA GLU A 15 6.21 14.19 -15.01
C GLU A 15 5.28 13.03 -15.39
N TYR A 16 5.77 11.79 -15.31
CA TYR A 16 5.01 10.58 -15.63
C TYR A 16 4.53 9.84 -14.38
N VAL A 17 4.88 10.31 -13.19
CA VAL A 17 4.52 9.68 -11.91
C VAL A 17 3.54 10.56 -11.15
N ALA A 18 2.27 10.15 -11.12
CA ALA A 18 1.25 10.85 -10.34
C ALA A 18 1.25 10.42 -8.85
N GLN A 19 1.47 9.13 -8.58
CA GLN A 19 1.34 8.57 -7.23
C GLN A 19 2.29 7.39 -7.00
N VAL A 20 2.86 7.34 -5.79
CA VAL A 20 3.59 6.19 -5.27
C VAL A 20 2.77 5.56 -4.13
N VAL A 21 2.51 4.27 -4.24
CA VAL A 21 1.78 3.50 -3.22
C VAL A 21 2.68 2.40 -2.69
N THR A 22 2.94 2.41 -1.38
CA THR A 22 3.80 1.42 -0.70
C THR A 22 3.08 0.81 0.49
N ASP A 23 3.55 -0.29 1.05
CA ASP A 23 2.98 -0.77 2.31
C ASP A 23 3.16 0.23 3.47
N GLY A 24 2.43 -0.03 4.57
CA GLY A 24 2.37 0.85 5.74
C GLY A 24 3.49 0.66 6.76
N ALA A 25 4.56 -0.08 6.44
CA ALA A 25 5.71 -0.23 7.33
C ALA A 25 6.36 1.14 7.62
N SER A 26 6.84 1.32 8.85
CA SER A 26 7.32 2.62 9.35
C SER A 26 8.44 3.23 8.50
N ASN A 27 9.34 2.40 7.96
CA ASN A 27 10.43 2.82 7.07
C ASN A 27 9.93 3.32 5.70
N LEU A 28 8.85 2.74 5.17
CA LEU A 28 8.21 3.16 3.93
C LEU A 28 7.36 4.41 4.13
N VAL A 29 6.70 4.54 5.28
CA VAL A 29 5.98 5.76 5.66
C VAL A 29 6.94 6.95 5.74
N ALA A 30 8.08 6.78 6.41
CA ALA A 30 9.10 7.84 6.48
C ALA A 30 9.65 8.19 5.09
N ALA A 31 10.00 7.17 4.29
CA ALA A 31 10.53 7.36 2.94
C ALA A 31 9.53 8.05 2.00
N GLY A 32 8.25 7.68 2.06
CA GLY A 32 7.20 8.27 1.24
C GLY A 32 6.92 9.73 1.58
N ARG A 33 6.99 10.11 2.85
CA ARG A 33 6.92 11.51 3.28
C ARG A 33 8.09 12.34 2.74
N MET A 34 9.32 11.84 2.89
CA MET A 34 10.52 12.47 2.31
C MET A 34 10.42 12.61 0.79
N LEU A 35 9.82 11.61 0.12
CA LEU A 35 9.60 11.65 -1.32
C LEU A 35 8.67 12.78 -1.73
N MET A 36 7.54 12.96 -1.02
CA MET A 36 6.63 14.08 -1.27
C MET A 36 7.26 15.45 -0.98
N GLU A 37 8.17 15.53 0.00
CA GLU A 37 8.92 16.76 0.29
C GLU A 37 9.87 17.13 -0.86
N LYS A 38 10.54 16.14 -1.47
CA LYS A 38 11.45 16.35 -2.59
C LYS A 38 10.73 16.56 -3.93
N ARG A 39 9.70 15.76 -4.22
CA ARG A 39 8.99 15.66 -5.51
C ARG A 39 7.61 16.28 -5.38
N THR A 40 7.53 17.60 -5.50
CA THR A 40 6.30 18.36 -5.21
C THR A 40 5.13 18.09 -6.16
N LYS A 41 5.36 17.36 -7.28
CA LYS A 41 4.33 17.06 -8.29
C LYS A 41 3.67 15.69 -8.12
N LEU A 42 4.14 14.85 -7.20
CA LEU A 42 3.59 13.52 -6.95
C LEU A 42 3.08 13.36 -5.52
N PHE A 43 2.20 12.39 -5.33
CA PHE A 43 1.66 12.02 -4.02
C PHE A 43 2.18 10.67 -3.56
N TRP A 44 2.37 10.50 -2.26
CA TRP A 44 2.58 9.20 -1.64
C TRP A 44 1.42 8.85 -0.70
N SER A 45 1.03 7.57 -0.69
CA SER A 45 0.04 7.04 0.23
C SER A 45 0.35 5.60 0.65
N PRO A 46 0.01 5.19 1.88
CA PRO A 46 0.13 3.80 2.29
C PRO A 46 -0.89 2.92 1.55
N CYS A 47 -0.53 1.68 1.33
CA CYS A 47 -1.34 0.67 0.66
C CYS A 47 -2.45 0.19 1.60
N ALA A 48 -3.68 0.19 1.11
CA ALA A 48 -4.85 -0.24 1.87
C ALA A 48 -4.94 -1.77 2.03
N THR A 49 -4.05 -2.55 1.42
CA THR A 49 -4.11 -4.02 1.41
C THR A 49 -4.18 -4.62 2.81
N HIS A 50 -3.45 -4.07 3.78
CA HIS A 50 -3.52 -4.56 5.16
C HIS A 50 -4.90 -4.32 5.78
N CYS A 51 -5.46 -3.12 5.62
CA CYS A 51 -6.81 -2.79 6.09
C CYS A 51 -7.86 -3.67 5.42
N LEU A 52 -7.74 -3.90 4.10
CA LEU A 52 -8.62 -4.81 3.36
C LEU A 52 -8.52 -6.23 3.90
N GLY A 53 -7.32 -6.73 4.20
CA GLY A 53 -7.11 -8.03 4.81
C GLY A 53 -7.85 -8.18 6.14
N LEU A 54 -7.74 -7.18 7.02
CA LEU A 54 -8.44 -7.18 8.32
C LEU A 54 -9.96 -7.13 8.16
N ILE A 55 -10.47 -6.26 7.29
CA ILE A 55 -11.91 -6.17 7.00
C ILE A 55 -12.43 -7.51 6.48
N LEU A 56 -11.69 -8.14 5.55
CA LEU A 56 -12.06 -9.44 4.99
C LEU A 56 -11.97 -10.56 6.03
N GLU A 57 -11.00 -10.52 6.93
CA GLU A 57 -10.89 -11.46 8.04
C GLU A 57 -12.12 -11.37 8.96
N ASP A 58 -12.54 -10.16 9.32
CA ASP A 58 -13.72 -9.93 10.15
C ASP A 58 -15.02 -10.30 9.44
N ILE A 59 -15.15 -10.02 8.14
CA ILE A 59 -16.25 -10.52 7.32
C ILE A 59 -16.26 -12.05 7.33
N GLY A 60 -15.10 -12.70 7.23
CA GLY A 60 -14.98 -14.15 7.25
C GLY A 60 -15.42 -14.79 8.57
N LYS A 61 -15.37 -14.04 9.68
CA LYS A 61 -15.86 -14.49 10.99
C LYS A 61 -17.39 -14.41 11.14
N LEU A 62 -18.11 -13.75 10.22
CA LEU A 62 -19.57 -13.65 10.30
C LEU A 62 -20.23 -15.02 10.14
N PRO A 63 -21.32 -15.35 10.87
CA PRO A 63 -21.94 -16.68 10.86
C PRO A 63 -22.36 -17.18 9.47
N VAL A 64 -22.75 -16.27 8.58
CA VAL A 64 -23.13 -16.58 7.20
C VAL A 64 -21.95 -17.07 6.34
N PHE A 65 -20.72 -16.69 6.70
CA PHE A 65 -19.50 -17.08 6.00
C PHE A 65 -18.66 -18.11 6.78
N TYR A 66 -18.77 -18.15 8.11
CA TYR A 66 -17.99 -18.99 9.02
C TYR A 66 -18.02 -20.48 8.64
N ASN A 67 -19.18 -21.01 8.27
CA ASN A 67 -19.33 -22.43 7.88
C ASN A 67 -18.97 -22.70 6.42
N ASN A 68 -18.95 -21.67 5.56
CA ASN A 68 -18.76 -21.81 4.12
C ASN A 68 -17.28 -21.71 3.72
N ILE A 69 -16.51 -20.84 4.41
CA ILE A 69 -15.09 -20.63 4.13
C ILE A 69 -14.24 -21.90 4.31
N PRO A 70 -14.38 -22.70 5.39
CA PRO A 70 -13.62 -23.94 5.55
C PRO A 70 -13.96 -24.98 4.47
N ASN A 71 -15.23 -25.02 4.05
CA ASN A 71 -15.72 -25.97 3.03
C ASN A 71 -15.24 -25.61 1.62
N ALA A 72 -14.90 -24.34 1.36
CA ALA A 72 -14.39 -23.85 0.08
C ALA A 72 -12.88 -24.08 -0.12
N LYS A 73 -12.14 -24.52 0.91
CA LYS A 73 -10.69 -24.82 0.82
C LYS A 73 -10.38 -26.24 0.29
N LYS A 74 -11.35 -26.91 -0.34
CA LYS A 74 -11.20 -28.23 -0.95
C LYS A 74 -10.59 -28.15 -2.35
#